data_AF-A0A522E2F5-F1
#
_entry.id   AF-A0A522E2F5-F1
#
_cell.length_a   1.000
_cell.length_b   1.000
_cell.length_c   1.000
_cell.angle_alpha   90.00
_cell.angle_beta   90.00
_cell.angle_gamma   90.00
#
_symmetry.space_group_name_H-M   'P 1'
#
loop_
_entity.id
_entity.type
_entity.pdbx_description
1 polymer ?
#
loop_
_entity_poly.entity_id
_entity_poly.type
_entity_poly.pdbx_seq_one_letter_code
_entity_poly.pdbx_strand_id
1 'polypeptide(L)'
;MEWPIFYRNELQIGDLDSPIGICTLWTKKESILENIPRGGFLICGNLRTVQGINPMIKNILAKPTVRHIIMCGADLMKTGDALVKLFENGIDENGKIIDSPGYIDSDIDPSHIEKIRQNVQLIDMRGRENEVVEKVSELSKTEASQFMEPVFITQLETKPATIITDEAAFKVRGSIDEAWLQLVDVIMKFGTEKESEYKIKQKEIIDLTVVVEKESEKMAPWMKVTENDLKNYYANFFGKDKPAGVTYTYGNRLMNYPLPDGSTFDQVEHAVERLQRTPHTRRAIAFTWNVATDKDAPDPPCITQVVWNVKNSKLYETATIRSNDMFGAWPLNAYALRKMQKEIATKLGIGLGDLIIISNSAHIYENDWREAKVILDKHYTGKVVEFKQDRNGYFIVSVENGEIVVKFLTNEGMPTEHEFRGTKAQTIYRRILHANLISLMDHAAYIGHELARAEIALKSGTHFTQEEA
;
A
#
# COMPACT_ATOMS: atom_id res chain seq x y z
N MET A 1 33.51 -17.77 0.05
CA MET A 1 32.10 -17.36 0.26
C MET A 1 31.26 -18.62 0.23
N GLU A 2 30.27 -18.73 1.10
CA GLU A 2 29.51 -19.95 1.30
C GLU A 2 28.37 -20.04 0.27
N TRP A 3 28.32 -21.10 -0.56
CA TRP A 3 27.35 -21.28 -1.65
C TRP A 3 26.18 -22.19 -1.22
N PRO A 4 24.93 -21.98 -1.70
CA PRO A 4 24.45 -20.89 -2.55
C PRO A 4 24.45 -19.54 -1.82
N ILE A 5 24.65 -18.46 -2.59
CA ILE A 5 24.72 -17.08 -2.06
C ILE A 5 23.35 -16.62 -1.60
N PHE A 6 22.30 -16.95 -2.36
CA PHE A 6 20.92 -16.50 -2.10
C PHE A 6 20.03 -17.67 -1.67
N TYR A 7 19.14 -17.41 -0.70
CA TYR A 7 18.10 -18.33 -0.23
C TYR A 7 18.59 -19.69 0.27
N ARG A 8 19.82 -19.76 0.80
CA ARG A 8 20.43 -21.02 1.27
C ARG A 8 19.57 -21.82 2.23
N ASN A 9 18.84 -21.15 3.14
CA ASN A 9 17.98 -21.83 4.12
C ASN A 9 16.68 -22.38 3.50
N GLU A 10 16.32 -21.95 2.29
CA GLU A 10 15.09 -22.37 1.59
C GLU A 10 15.36 -23.36 0.45
N LEU A 11 16.61 -23.43 -0.02
CA LEU A 11 17.07 -24.32 -1.08
C LEU A 11 17.55 -25.65 -0.49
N GLN A 12 17.20 -26.75 -1.15
CA GLN A 12 17.73 -28.07 -0.81
C GLN A 12 19.03 -28.29 -1.59
N ILE A 13 20.13 -28.47 -0.86
CA ILE A 13 21.44 -28.78 -1.45
C ILE A 13 21.62 -30.29 -1.48
N GLY A 14 22.00 -30.79 -2.66
CA GLY A 14 22.33 -32.19 -2.90
C GLY A 14 23.85 -32.39 -3.00
N ASP A 15 24.31 -33.03 -4.06
CA ASP A 15 25.73 -33.26 -4.36
C ASP A 15 26.32 -32.08 -5.14
N LEU A 16 27.38 -31.48 -4.59
CA LEU A 16 28.03 -30.30 -5.17
C LEU A 16 28.75 -30.59 -6.48
N ASP A 17 28.95 -31.85 -6.83
CA ASP A 17 29.56 -32.30 -8.09
C ASP A 17 28.52 -32.68 -9.15
N SER A 18 27.23 -32.65 -8.82
CA SER A 18 26.15 -32.88 -9.79
C SER A 18 25.99 -31.68 -10.74
N PRO A 19 25.75 -31.89 -12.04
CA PRO A 19 25.51 -30.79 -12.98
C PRO A 19 24.05 -30.30 -12.99
N ILE A 20 23.17 -30.85 -12.13
CA ILE A 20 21.71 -30.70 -12.25
C ILE A 20 21.13 -29.77 -11.20
N GLY A 21 20.46 -28.70 -11.64
CA GLY A 21 19.53 -27.91 -10.84
C GLY A 21 18.08 -28.35 -11.07
N ILE A 22 17.26 -28.34 -10.02
CA ILE A 22 15.82 -28.66 -10.09
C ILE A 22 15.01 -27.45 -9.63
N CYS A 23 14.10 -27.01 -10.50
CA CYS A 23 13.14 -25.95 -10.25
C CYS A 23 11.73 -26.55 -10.20
N THR A 24 11.04 -26.40 -9.06
CA THR A 24 9.74 -27.06 -8.80
C THR A 24 8.53 -26.11 -8.87
N LEU A 25 8.75 -24.86 -9.30
CA LEU A 25 7.72 -23.82 -9.40
C LEU A 25 6.89 -23.72 -8.11
N TRP A 26 5.56 -23.88 -8.19
CA TRP A 26 4.64 -23.85 -7.04
C TRP A 26 4.48 -25.20 -6.32
N THR A 27 4.93 -26.30 -6.93
CA THR A 27 4.88 -27.62 -6.31
C THR A 27 5.93 -27.71 -5.21
N LYS A 28 5.57 -28.16 -4.00
CA LYS A 28 6.51 -28.31 -2.89
C LYS A 28 7.72 -29.15 -3.31
N LYS A 29 8.94 -28.60 -3.18
CA LYS A 29 10.18 -29.27 -3.60
C LYS A 29 10.34 -30.63 -2.93
N GLU A 30 9.89 -30.77 -1.69
CA GLU A 30 9.94 -32.01 -0.92
C GLU A 30 9.19 -33.15 -1.63
N SER A 31 8.03 -32.86 -2.24
CA SER A 31 7.23 -33.85 -2.97
C SER A 31 7.92 -34.36 -4.24
N ILE A 32 8.72 -33.52 -4.90
CA ILE A 32 9.50 -33.93 -6.08
C ILE A 32 10.74 -34.70 -5.67
N LEU A 33 11.38 -34.30 -4.56
CA LEU A 33 12.61 -34.89 -4.07
C LEU A 33 12.44 -36.24 -3.38
N GLU A 34 11.23 -36.61 -2.94
CA GLU A 34 10.94 -37.91 -2.30
C GLU A 34 11.51 -39.11 -3.06
N ASN A 35 11.51 -39.05 -4.40
CA ASN A 35 11.96 -40.13 -5.27
C ASN A 35 13.31 -39.87 -5.95
N ILE A 36 14.02 -38.80 -5.58
CA ILE A 36 15.29 -38.41 -6.17
C ILE A 36 16.40 -38.59 -5.13
N PRO A 37 17.42 -39.43 -5.38
CA PRO A 37 18.53 -39.58 -4.43
C PRO A 37 19.24 -38.25 -4.26
N ARG A 38 19.72 -37.97 -3.03
CA ARG A 38 20.40 -36.70 -2.72
C ARG A 38 21.65 -36.45 -3.59
N GLY A 39 22.28 -37.52 -4.10
CA GLY A 39 23.39 -37.45 -5.06
C GLY A 39 22.99 -37.15 -6.51
N GLY A 40 21.69 -37.14 -6.84
CA GLY A 40 21.20 -36.95 -8.20
C GLY A 40 21.14 -35.50 -8.65
N PHE A 41 21.22 -34.53 -7.75
CA PHE A 41 21.09 -33.11 -8.07
C PHE A 41 22.02 -32.27 -7.20
N LEU A 42 22.35 -31.07 -7.68
CA LEU A 42 23.18 -30.10 -6.98
C LEU A 42 22.34 -29.16 -6.12
N ILE A 43 21.21 -28.68 -6.65
CA ILE A 43 20.30 -27.82 -5.90
C ILE A 43 18.86 -27.99 -6.35
N CYS A 44 17.93 -27.89 -5.41
CA CYS A 44 16.50 -27.88 -5.69
C CYS A 44 15.80 -26.74 -4.95
N GLY A 45 14.90 -26.04 -5.65
CA GLY A 45 14.17 -24.90 -5.11
C GLY A 45 12.80 -24.71 -5.74
N ASN A 46 11.95 -23.96 -5.03
CA ASN A 46 10.69 -23.44 -5.54
C ASN A 46 10.95 -22.11 -6.26
N LEU A 47 10.49 -21.97 -7.50
CA LEU A 47 10.56 -20.71 -8.25
C LEU A 47 9.14 -20.20 -8.48
N ARG A 48 8.59 -19.49 -7.49
CA ARG A 48 7.17 -19.10 -7.47
C ARG A 48 6.87 -17.80 -8.19
N THR A 49 7.86 -16.91 -8.26
CA THR A 49 7.74 -15.57 -8.83
C THR A 49 8.82 -15.34 -9.88
N VAL A 50 8.51 -14.49 -10.86
CA VAL A 50 9.44 -14.11 -11.93
C VAL A 50 10.70 -13.44 -11.37
N GLN A 51 10.58 -12.71 -10.25
CA GLN A 51 11.71 -12.08 -9.55
C GLN A 51 12.70 -13.12 -9.00
N GLY A 52 12.26 -14.33 -8.69
CA GLY A 52 13.12 -15.42 -8.23
C GLY A 52 14.13 -15.93 -9.27
N ILE A 53 13.98 -15.52 -10.54
CA ILE A 53 14.94 -15.84 -11.61
C ILE A 53 16.30 -15.17 -11.32
N ASN A 54 16.31 -13.95 -10.81
CA ASN A 54 17.54 -13.22 -10.47
C ASN A 54 18.45 -13.95 -9.47
N PRO A 55 17.98 -14.33 -8.26
CA PRO A 55 18.80 -15.08 -7.32
C PRO A 55 19.17 -16.48 -7.85
N MET A 56 18.34 -17.11 -8.68
CA MET A 56 18.70 -18.35 -9.37
C MET A 56 19.91 -18.15 -10.28
N ILE A 57 19.87 -17.14 -11.16
CA ILE A 57 20.98 -16.78 -12.05
C ILE A 57 22.23 -16.43 -11.26
N LYS A 58 22.12 -15.62 -10.19
CA LYS A 58 23.27 -15.25 -9.35
C LYS A 58 23.90 -16.48 -8.65
N ASN A 59 23.09 -17.44 -8.21
CA ASN A 59 23.59 -18.71 -7.66
C ASN A 59 24.28 -19.58 -8.73
N ILE A 60 23.79 -19.59 -9.97
CA ILE A 60 24.44 -20.29 -11.10
C ILE A 60 25.77 -19.63 -11.44
N LEU A 61 25.83 -18.30 -11.51
CA LEU A 61 27.08 -17.57 -11.77
C LEU A 61 28.13 -17.81 -10.69
N ALA A 62 27.71 -17.96 -9.43
CA ALA A 62 28.59 -18.27 -8.32
C ALA A 62 29.09 -19.73 -8.31
N LYS A 63 28.37 -20.65 -8.96
CA LYS A 63 28.77 -22.05 -9.16
C LYS A 63 28.45 -22.48 -10.60
N PRO A 64 29.27 -22.05 -11.58
CA PRO A 64 29.02 -22.26 -13.01
C PRO A 64 29.35 -23.69 -13.47
N THR A 65 28.97 -24.69 -12.66
CA THR A 65 29.03 -26.12 -12.95
C THR A 65 27.65 -26.70 -13.26
N VAL A 66 26.58 -25.94 -13.02
CA VAL A 66 25.21 -26.32 -13.42
C VAL A 66 25.14 -26.37 -14.95
N ARG A 67 24.84 -27.54 -15.51
CA ARG A 67 24.66 -27.75 -16.96
C ARG A 67 23.21 -27.95 -17.34
N HIS A 68 22.37 -28.41 -16.41
CA HIS A 68 20.98 -28.74 -16.67
C HIS A 68 20.08 -28.14 -15.60
N ILE A 69 18.99 -27.49 -16.02
CA ILE A 69 17.91 -27.06 -15.14
C ILE A 69 16.67 -27.83 -15.53
N ILE A 70 16.24 -28.75 -14.68
CA ILE A 70 14.96 -29.45 -14.83
C ILE A 70 13.88 -28.58 -14.18
N MET A 71 12.94 -28.09 -14.98
CA MET A 71 11.80 -27.33 -14.51
C MET A 71 10.54 -28.21 -14.51
N CYS A 72 9.88 -28.35 -13.37
CA CYS A 72 8.69 -29.18 -13.21
C CYS A 72 7.73 -28.56 -12.17
N GLY A 73 6.53 -29.10 -12.04
CA GLY A 73 5.52 -28.62 -11.10
C GLY A 73 4.57 -27.58 -11.69
N ALA A 74 3.62 -27.14 -10.85
CA ALA A 74 2.57 -26.22 -11.29
C ALA A 74 3.09 -24.79 -11.50
N ASP A 75 2.77 -24.20 -12.65
CA ASP A 75 3.11 -22.81 -12.99
C ASP A 75 1.90 -21.88 -12.79
N LEU A 76 1.64 -21.48 -11.55
CA LEU A 76 0.45 -20.67 -11.24
C LEU A 76 0.60 -19.19 -11.62
N MET A 77 1.82 -18.71 -11.85
CA MET A 77 2.13 -17.28 -12.06
C MET A 77 2.91 -17.01 -13.34
N LYS A 78 2.89 -17.93 -14.31
CA LYS A 78 3.67 -17.84 -15.57
C LYS A 78 5.17 -17.59 -15.35
N THR A 79 5.68 -18.09 -14.24
CA THR A 79 7.10 -17.96 -13.87
C THR A 79 7.96 -18.93 -14.66
N GLY A 80 7.46 -20.14 -14.92
CA GLY A 80 8.10 -21.09 -15.81
C GLY A 80 8.12 -20.57 -17.26
N ASP A 81 7.03 -19.97 -17.73
CA ASP A 81 7.00 -19.30 -19.04
C ASP A 81 8.07 -18.21 -19.14
N ALA A 82 8.22 -17.38 -18.11
CA ALA A 82 9.25 -16.35 -18.07
C ALA A 82 10.67 -16.93 -18.11
N LEU A 83 10.93 -18.05 -17.42
CA LEU A 83 12.22 -18.73 -17.45
C LEU A 83 12.50 -19.32 -18.84
N VAL A 84 11.49 -19.94 -19.48
CA VAL A 84 11.61 -20.43 -20.87
C VAL A 84 11.96 -19.28 -21.81
N LYS A 85 11.25 -18.14 -21.72
CA LYS A 85 11.54 -16.97 -22.54
C LYS A 85 12.91 -16.35 -22.30
N LEU A 86 13.43 -16.39 -21.08
CA LEU A 86 14.82 -16.00 -20.81
C LEU A 86 15.81 -16.89 -21.58
N PHE A 87 15.62 -18.20 -21.56
CA PHE A 87 16.51 -19.14 -22.26
C PHE A 87 16.37 -19.04 -23.79
N GLU A 88 15.14 -18.92 -24.30
CA GLU A 88 14.85 -18.82 -25.74
C GLU A 88 15.29 -17.49 -26.36
N ASN A 89 14.97 -16.38 -25.71
CA ASN A 89 15.05 -15.06 -26.33
C ASN A 89 16.09 -14.14 -25.66
N GLY A 90 16.46 -14.38 -24.40
CA GLY A 90 17.37 -13.51 -23.65
C GLY A 90 16.68 -12.27 -23.12
N ILE A 91 17.46 -11.18 -23.03
CA ILE A 91 17.01 -9.89 -22.49
C ILE A 91 17.22 -8.75 -23.49
N ASP A 92 16.42 -7.70 -23.39
CA ASP A 92 16.62 -6.45 -24.14
C ASP A 92 17.65 -5.52 -23.47
N GLU A 93 17.89 -4.35 -24.07
CA GLU A 93 18.83 -3.32 -23.59
C GLU A 93 18.49 -2.77 -22.19
N ASN A 94 17.25 -2.94 -21.72
CA ASN A 94 16.78 -2.50 -20.41
C ASN A 94 16.74 -3.64 -19.39
N GLY A 95 17.28 -4.82 -19.73
CA GLY A 95 17.27 -6.00 -18.87
C GLY A 95 15.93 -6.71 -18.80
N LYS A 96 14.95 -6.36 -19.64
CA LYS A 96 13.66 -7.04 -19.69
C LYS A 96 13.81 -8.39 -20.41
N ILE A 97 13.20 -9.44 -19.86
CA ILE A 97 13.10 -10.73 -20.53
C ILE A 97 12.19 -10.58 -21.75
N ILE A 98 12.71 -10.87 -22.94
CA ILE A 98 11.98 -10.67 -24.19
C ILE A 98 10.76 -11.60 -24.22
N ASP A 99 9.60 -11.06 -24.59
CA ASP A 99 8.28 -11.73 -24.56
C ASP A 99 7.80 -12.20 -23.17
N SER A 100 8.32 -11.58 -22.10
CA SER A 100 7.92 -11.85 -20.73
C SER A 100 7.82 -10.55 -19.90
N PRO A 101 6.98 -10.50 -18.85
CA PRO A 101 6.95 -9.36 -17.92
C PRO A 101 8.14 -9.32 -16.94
N GLY A 102 9.07 -10.28 -17.02
CA GLY A 102 10.24 -10.39 -16.13
C GLY A 102 11.39 -9.46 -16.47
N TYR A 103 12.24 -9.20 -15.48
CA TYR A 103 13.43 -8.36 -15.60
C TYR A 103 14.60 -9.01 -14.90
N ILE A 104 15.79 -8.88 -15.49
CA ILE A 104 17.07 -9.22 -14.89
C ILE A 104 17.65 -7.99 -14.19
N ASP A 105 18.18 -8.18 -12.99
CA ASP A 105 18.79 -7.13 -12.18
C ASP A 105 19.96 -6.48 -12.94
N SER A 106 20.06 -5.15 -12.87
CA SER A 106 21.10 -4.37 -13.58
C SER A 106 22.52 -4.64 -13.11
N ASP A 107 22.70 -5.35 -11.99
CA ASP A 107 24.00 -5.80 -11.47
C ASP A 107 24.48 -7.10 -12.14
N ILE A 108 23.64 -7.76 -12.95
CA ILE A 108 24.02 -8.90 -13.78
C ILE A 108 24.38 -8.41 -15.18
N ASP A 109 25.66 -8.54 -15.55
CA ASP A 109 26.12 -8.22 -16.90
C ASP A 109 25.33 -9.04 -17.95
N PRO A 110 24.72 -8.40 -18.98
CA PRO A 110 24.00 -9.11 -20.03
C PRO A 110 24.79 -10.23 -20.71
N SER A 111 26.12 -10.10 -20.82
CA SER A 111 26.99 -11.15 -21.38
C SER A 111 27.03 -12.41 -20.52
N HIS A 112 26.76 -12.31 -19.21
CA HIS A 112 26.63 -13.46 -18.32
C HIS A 112 25.35 -14.25 -18.56
N ILE A 113 24.25 -13.56 -18.88
CA ILE A 113 22.99 -14.20 -19.28
C ILE A 113 23.22 -15.02 -20.55
N GLU A 114 23.91 -14.47 -21.55
CA GLU A 114 24.23 -15.22 -22.78
C GLU A 114 25.13 -16.43 -22.53
N LYS A 115 26.13 -16.30 -21.65
CA LYS A 115 26.97 -17.46 -21.26
C LYS A 115 26.15 -18.57 -20.62
N ILE A 116 25.19 -18.24 -19.75
CA ILE A 116 24.27 -19.23 -19.16
C ILE A 116 23.41 -19.86 -20.23
N ARG A 117 22.77 -19.06 -21.10
CA ARG A 117 21.90 -19.56 -22.18
C ARG A 117 22.61 -20.55 -23.12
N GLN A 118 23.89 -20.31 -23.39
CA GLN A 118 24.70 -21.16 -24.28
C GLN A 118 25.19 -22.45 -23.61
N ASN A 119 25.37 -22.47 -22.29
CA ASN A 119 26.03 -23.57 -21.58
C ASN A 119 25.09 -24.38 -20.68
N VAL A 120 23.96 -23.81 -20.29
CA VAL A 120 22.98 -24.44 -19.41
C VAL A 120 21.73 -24.79 -20.22
N GLN A 121 21.32 -26.05 -20.17
CA GLN A 121 20.11 -26.52 -20.82
C GLN A 121 18.92 -26.42 -19.86
N LEU A 122 17.90 -25.66 -20.24
CA LEU A 122 16.60 -25.68 -19.57
C LEU A 122 15.76 -26.83 -20.14
N ILE A 123 15.24 -27.69 -19.27
CA ILE A 123 14.42 -28.85 -19.61
C ILE A 123 13.05 -28.67 -18.97
N ASP A 124 12.06 -28.31 -19.79
CA ASP A 124 10.68 -28.13 -19.34
C ASP A 124 9.95 -29.48 -19.23
N MET A 125 9.71 -29.91 -18.00
CA MET A 125 8.99 -31.12 -17.61
C MET A 125 7.71 -30.79 -16.84
N ARG A 126 7.15 -29.58 -16.99
CA ARG A 126 5.83 -29.26 -16.42
C ARG A 126 4.78 -30.28 -16.90
N GLY A 127 4.01 -30.84 -15.97
CA GLY A 127 3.02 -31.89 -16.24
C GLY A 127 3.59 -33.29 -16.47
N ARG A 128 4.90 -33.48 -16.29
CA ARG A 128 5.62 -34.77 -16.40
C ARG A 128 6.50 -35.02 -15.17
N GLU A 129 6.00 -34.67 -13.99
CA GLU A 129 6.73 -34.73 -12.72
C GLU A 129 7.18 -36.17 -12.38
N ASN A 130 6.42 -37.17 -12.80
CA ASN A 130 6.73 -38.60 -12.61
C ASN A 130 7.96 -39.07 -13.41
N GLU A 131 8.36 -38.36 -14.47
CA GLU A 131 9.52 -38.69 -15.31
C GLU A 131 10.82 -38.02 -14.82
N VAL A 132 10.73 -37.12 -13.83
CA VAL A 132 11.88 -36.32 -13.37
C VAL A 132 13.01 -37.21 -12.83
N VAL A 133 12.70 -38.32 -12.16
CA VAL A 133 13.70 -39.26 -11.61
C VAL A 133 14.52 -39.93 -12.72
N GLU A 134 13.86 -40.34 -13.80
CA GLU A 134 14.50 -40.93 -14.97
C GLU A 134 15.39 -39.89 -15.66
N LYS A 135 14.88 -38.66 -15.83
CA LYS A 135 15.65 -37.56 -16.42
C LYS A 135 16.87 -37.19 -15.59
N VAL A 136 16.76 -37.16 -14.26
CA VAL A 136 17.92 -36.96 -13.37
C VAL A 136 18.97 -38.05 -13.57
N SER A 137 18.52 -39.31 -13.67
CA SER A 137 19.43 -40.46 -13.86
C SER A 137 20.12 -40.44 -15.23
N GLU A 138 19.45 -39.93 -16.26
CA GLU A 138 20.00 -39.72 -17.59
C GLU A 138 21.09 -38.64 -17.58
N LEU A 139 20.79 -37.48 -17.00
CA LEU A 139 21.63 -36.29 -17.06
C LEU A 139 22.82 -36.33 -16.09
N SER A 140 22.77 -37.16 -15.05
CA SER A 140 23.85 -37.30 -14.06
C SER A 140 25.16 -37.80 -14.67
N LYS A 141 25.11 -38.37 -15.88
CA LYS A 141 26.28 -38.78 -16.67
C LYS A 141 27.02 -37.61 -17.32
N THR A 142 26.43 -36.41 -17.31
CA THR A 142 27.06 -35.21 -17.85
C THR A 142 28.18 -34.76 -16.91
N GLU A 143 29.32 -34.36 -17.45
CA GLU A 143 30.39 -33.77 -16.64
C GLU A 143 29.99 -32.38 -16.13
N ALA A 144 30.15 -32.13 -14.83
CA ALA A 144 29.91 -30.83 -14.20
C ALA A 144 31.08 -29.86 -14.43
N SER A 145 31.47 -29.69 -15.70
CA SER A 145 32.58 -28.82 -16.06
C SER A 145 32.20 -27.34 -15.95
N GLN A 146 33.12 -26.57 -15.39
CA GLN A 146 32.96 -25.13 -15.22
C GLN A 146 32.92 -24.43 -16.59
N PHE A 147 31.84 -23.72 -16.92
CA PHE A 147 31.70 -23.04 -18.22
C PHE A 147 32.19 -21.59 -18.25
N MET A 148 32.47 -21.01 -17.08
CA MET A 148 33.07 -19.67 -16.93
C MET A 148 33.67 -19.51 -15.54
N GLU A 149 34.52 -18.51 -15.33
CA GLU A 149 34.99 -18.16 -13.98
C GLU A 149 33.80 -17.79 -13.06
N PRO A 150 33.79 -18.25 -11.79
CA PRO A 150 32.73 -17.92 -10.85
C PRO A 150 32.61 -16.41 -10.62
N VAL A 151 31.38 -15.89 -10.75
CA VAL A 151 31.07 -14.48 -10.51
C VAL A 151 30.23 -14.37 -9.25
N PHE A 152 30.77 -13.67 -8.25
CA PHE A 152 30.10 -13.44 -6.98
C PHE A 152 29.41 -12.07 -7.00
N ILE A 153 28.12 -12.07 -7.37
CA ILE A 153 27.27 -10.87 -7.30
C ILE A 153 26.65 -10.84 -5.91
N THR A 154 27.29 -10.14 -4.97
CA THR A 154 26.70 -9.82 -3.68
C THR A 154 25.71 -8.69 -3.89
N GLN A 155 24.47 -8.85 -3.44
CA GLN A 155 23.54 -7.73 -3.38
C GLN A 155 24.19 -6.65 -2.51
N LEU A 156 24.53 -5.50 -3.12
CA LEU A 156 24.73 -4.29 -2.33
C LEU A 156 23.36 -4.00 -1.74
N GLU A 157 23.15 -4.39 -0.47
CA GLU A 157 22.13 -3.76 0.35
C GLU A 157 22.50 -2.29 0.48
N THR A 158 22.15 -1.50 -0.53
CA THR A 158 21.87 -0.10 -0.29
C THR A 158 20.63 -0.14 0.58
N LYS A 159 20.81 -0.17 1.91
CA LYS A 159 19.72 0.18 2.81
C LYS A 159 19.33 1.59 2.38
N PRO A 160 18.15 1.79 1.75
CA PRO A 160 17.74 3.14 1.43
C PRO A 160 17.79 3.93 2.73
N ALA A 161 18.40 5.12 2.70
CA ALA A 161 18.41 5.99 3.87
C ALA A 161 16.96 6.14 4.33
N THR A 162 16.66 5.62 5.53
CA THR A 162 15.30 5.66 6.05
C THR A 162 14.98 7.10 6.40
N ILE A 163 13.95 7.66 5.77
CA ILE A 163 13.48 9.00 6.11
C ILE A 163 12.95 8.91 7.55
N ILE A 164 13.52 9.71 8.46
CA ILE A 164 12.98 9.86 9.81
C ILE A 164 11.71 10.69 9.68
N THR A 165 10.61 10.15 10.19
CA THR A 165 9.26 10.69 10.07
C THR A 165 8.48 10.32 11.33
N ASP A 166 7.27 10.87 11.50
CA ASP A 166 6.39 10.45 12.58
C ASP A 166 6.09 8.94 12.45
N GLU A 167 5.99 8.23 13.58
CA GLU A 167 5.73 6.78 13.57
C GLU A 167 4.23 6.45 13.56
N ALA A 168 3.37 7.43 13.87
CA ALA A 168 1.94 7.25 14.01
C ALA A 168 1.13 8.52 13.69
N ALA A 169 -0.19 8.36 13.53
CA ALA A 169 -1.16 9.45 13.44
C ALA A 169 -1.05 10.33 12.17
N PHE A 170 -0.64 9.74 11.05
CA PHE A 170 -0.69 10.42 9.75
C PHE A 170 -2.12 10.80 9.37
N LYS A 171 -2.27 11.90 8.64
CA LYS A 171 -3.57 12.40 8.22
C LYS A 171 -3.57 12.78 6.75
N VAL A 172 -4.48 12.19 5.98
CA VAL A 172 -4.73 12.52 4.56
C VAL A 172 -6.17 12.95 4.35
N ARG A 173 -6.44 13.76 3.31
CA ARG A 173 -7.77 14.37 3.10
C ARG A 173 -8.13 14.50 1.62
N GLY A 174 -9.40 14.33 1.26
CA GLY A 174 -9.88 14.56 -0.10
C GLY A 174 -11.19 13.84 -0.41
N SER A 175 -11.44 13.60 -1.70
CA SER A 175 -12.34 12.51 -2.12
C SER A 175 -11.71 11.13 -1.82
N ILE A 176 -12.47 10.05 -1.97
CA ILE A 176 -11.97 8.69 -1.70
C ILE A 176 -10.74 8.38 -2.57
N ASP A 177 -10.77 8.71 -3.86
CA ASP A 177 -9.69 8.48 -4.81
C ASP A 177 -8.48 9.41 -4.63
N GLU A 178 -8.71 10.69 -4.31
CA GLU A 178 -7.63 11.63 -3.96
C GLU A 178 -6.91 11.20 -2.67
N ALA A 179 -7.68 10.83 -1.65
CA ALA A 179 -7.14 10.39 -0.37
C ALA A 179 -6.46 9.02 -0.49
N TRP A 180 -6.94 8.15 -1.38
CA TRP A 180 -6.31 6.86 -1.65
C TRP A 180 -4.89 7.02 -2.22
N LEU A 181 -4.68 7.91 -3.19
CA LEU A 181 -3.33 8.18 -3.68
C LEU A 181 -2.41 8.74 -2.58
N GLN A 182 -2.92 9.67 -1.75
CA GLN A 182 -2.16 10.23 -0.63
C GLN A 182 -1.77 9.15 0.39
N LEU A 183 -2.69 8.28 0.80
CA LEU A 183 -2.36 7.23 1.77
C LEU A 183 -1.42 6.16 1.19
N VAL A 184 -1.54 5.84 -0.11
CA VAL A 184 -0.59 4.92 -0.77
C VAL A 184 0.81 5.55 -0.79
N ASP A 185 0.92 6.83 -1.15
CA ASP A 185 2.19 7.57 -1.13
C ASP A 185 2.83 7.60 0.26
N VAL A 186 2.03 7.94 1.27
CA VAL A 186 2.48 8.02 2.67
C VAL A 186 3.00 6.66 3.16
N ILE A 187 2.27 5.56 2.92
CA ILE A 187 2.72 4.21 3.35
C ILE A 187 3.94 3.74 2.55
N MET A 188 3.99 3.99 1.24
CA MET A 188 5.13 3.57 0.41
C MET A 188 6.43 4.30 0.79
N LYS A 189 6.33 5.58 1.20
CA LYS A 189 7.49 6.40 1.63
C LYS A 189 7.90 6.18 3.09
N PHE A 190 6.92 6.11 3.98
CA PHE A 190 7.15 6.22 5.43
C PHE A 190 6.77 4.95 6.21
N GLY A 191 6.14 3.98 5.55
CA GLY A 191 5.74 2.74 6.21
C GLY A 191 6.93 1.89 6.62
N THR A 192 6.89 1.41 7.86
CA THR A 192 7.89 0.48 8.38
C THR A 192 7.72 -0.88 7.73
N GLU A 193 8.80 -1.45 7.19
CA GLU A 193 8.77 -2.80 6.64
C GLU A 193 8.80 -3.85 7.76
N LYS A 194 7.81 -4.73 7.78
CA LYS A 194 7.74 -5.86 8.71
C LYS A 194 7.04 -7.05 8.08
N GLU A 195 7.13 -8.21 8.73
CA GLU A 195 6.37 -9.40 8.34
C GLU A 195 4.96 -9.37 8.95
N SER A 196 3.97 -9.82 8.19
CA SER A 196 2.58 -10.01 8.64
C SER A 196 2.35 -11.37 9.28
N GLU A 197 1.20 -11.58 9.90
CA GLU A 197 0.77 -12.90 10.40
C GLU A 197 0.71 -13.97 9.29
N TYR A 198 0.55 -13.54 8.03
CA TYR A 198 0.54 -14.41 6.85
C TYR A 198 1.94 -14.68 6.27
N LYS A 199 3.01 -14.23 6.94
CA LYS A 199 4.40 -14.32 6.47
C LYS A 199 4.67 -13.62 5.14
N ILE A 200 3.85 -12.63 4.82
CA ILE A 200 4.02 -11.74 3.67
C ILE A 200 4.59 -10.43 4.22
N LYS A 201 5.64 -9.87 3.58
CA LYS A 201 6.15 -8.56 4.01
C LYS A 201 5.11 -7.47 3.72
N GLN A 202 5.11 -6.44 4.54
CA GLN A 202 4.24 -5.27 4.39
C GLN A 202 4.95 -4.00 4.82
N LYS A 203 4.51 -2.87 4.28
CA LYS A 203 4.81 -1.54 4.82
C LYS A 203 3.64 -1.11 5.68
N GLU A 204 3.88 -0.66 6.90
CA GLU A 204 2.83 -0.28 7.85
C GLU A 204 3.03 1.12 8.43
N ILE A 205 1.91 1.82 8.63
CA ILE A 205 1.80 3.03 9.44
C ILE A 205 0.74 2.85 10.52
N ILE A 206 1.03 3.35 11.73
CA ILE A 206 0.12 3.30 12.86
C ILE A 206 -0.85 4.49 12.83
N ASP A 207 -2.13 4.23 13.10
CA ASP A 207 -3.19 5.24 13.26
C ASP A 207 -3.33 6.22 12.08
N LEU A 208 -3.22 5.73 10.84
CA LEU A 208 -3.45 6.58 9.66
C LEU A 208 -4.94 6.98 9.59
N THR A 209 -5.18 8.28 9.64
CA THR A 209 -6.51 8.91 9.58
C THR A 209 -6.79 9.45 8.19
N VAL A 210 -7.81 8.91 7.54
CA VAL A 210 -8.32 9.43 6.26
C VAL A 210 -9.58 10.24 6.50
N VAL A 211 -9.60 11.49 6.02
CA VAL A 211 -10.81 12.34 6.06
C VAL A 211 -11.36 12.50 4.65
N VAL A 212 -12.50 11.89 4.39
CA VAL A 212 -13.22 12.05 3.13
C VAL A 212 -14.17 13.25 3.28
N GLU A 213 -13.83 14.34 2.61
CA GLU A 213 -14.51 15.65 2.75
C GLU A 213 -15.53 15.91 1.64
N LYS A 214 -15.33 15.27 0.49
CA LYS A 214 -16.14 15.41 -0.71
C LYS A 214 -16.24 14.08 -1.45
N GLU A 215 -17.03 14.06 -2.51
CA GLU A 215 -17.13 12.92 -3.41
C GLU A 215 -16.69 13.33 -4.81
N SER A 216 -16.05 12.39 -5.50
CA SER A 216 -15.79 12.52 -6.92
C SER A 216 -17.08 12.20 -7.69
N GLU A 217 -17.29 12.87 -8.83
CA GLU A 217 -18.43 12.59 -9.70
C GLU A 217 -18.45 11.13 -10.16
N LYS A 218 -17.26 10.58 -10.41
CA LYS A 218 -17.04 9.17 -10.78
C LYS A 218 -15.80 8.65 -10.08
N MET A 219 -15.76 7.33 -9.89
CA MET A 219 -14.57 6.66 -9.39
C MET A 219 -13.43 6.84 -10.40
N ALA A 220 -12.25 7.20 -9.90
CA ALA A 220 -11.11 7.41 -10.75
C ALA A 220 -10.62 6.09 -11.40
N PRO A 221 -10.15 6.13 -12.65
CA PRO A 221 -9.78 4.92 -13.40
C PRO A 221 -8.49 4.24 -12.90
N TRP A 222 -7.72 4.90 -12.03
CA TRP A 222 -6.50 4.35 -11.43
C TRP A 222 -6.75 3.59 -10.12
N MET A 223 -8.00 3.56 -9.64
CA MET A 223 -8.34 2.79 -8.44
C MET A 223 -8.12 1.30 -8.70
N LYS A 224 -7.62 0.58 -7.68
CA LYS A 224 -7.45 -0.87 -7.70
C LYS A 224 -8.76 -1.64 -7.89
N VAL A 225 -9.88 -1.03 -7.49
CA VAL A 225 -11.22 -1.62 -7.46
C VAL A 225 -12.09 -1.09 -8.60
N THR A 226 -13.02 -1.91 -9.08
CA THR A 226 -14.00 -1.56 -10.12
C THR A 226 -15.40 -1.33 -9.55
N GLU A 227 -16.28 -0.71 -10.35
CA GLU A 227 -17.69 -0.53 -9.95
C GLU A 227 -18.41 -1.87 -9.73
N ASN A 228 -18.01 -2.91 -10.47
CA ASN A 228 -18.57 -4.25 -10.29
C ASN A 228 -18.10 -4.88 -8.97
N ASP A 229 -16.85 -4.66 -8.57
CA ASP A 229 -16.34 -5.09 -7.27
C ASP A 229 -17.13 -4.42 -6.13
N LEU A 230 -17.38 -3.11 -6.25
CA LEU A 230 -18.21 -2.38 -5.29
C LEU A 230 -19.63 -2.93 -5.20
N LYS A 231 -20.26 -3.22 -6.34
CA LYS A 231 -21.61 -3.80 -6.38
C LYS A 231 -21.67 -5.14 -5.63
N ASN A 232 -20.70 -6.02 -5.87
CA ASN A 232 -20.60 -7.31 -5.19
C ASN A 232 -20.28 -7.14 -3.70
N TYR A 233 -19.39 -6.20 -3.37
CA TYR A 233 -19.01 -5.91 -2.00
C TYR A 233 -20.20 -5.39 -1.19
N TYR A 234 -21.00 -4.49 -1.74
CA TYR A 234 -22.18 -3.94 -1.07
C TYR A 234 -23.20 -5.01 -0.69
N ALA A 235 -23.43 -6.01 -1.54
CA ALA A 235 -24.37 -7.08 -1.23
C ALA A 235 -24.00 -7.81 0.08
N ASN A 236 -22.70 -8.05 0.29
CA ASN A 236 -22.20 -8.69 1.51
C ASN A 236 -22.07 -7.70 2.69
N PHE A 237 -21.63 -6.47 2.42
CA PHE A 237 -21.46 -5.45 3.46
C PHE A 237 -22.79 -5.07 4.11
N PHE A 238 -23.86 -4.98 3.32
CA PHE A 238 -25.19 -4.61 3.81
C PHE A 238 -26.12 -5.80 4.08
N GLY A 239 -25.67 -7.04 3.81
CA GLY A 239 -26.44 -8.25 4.08
C GLY A 239 -26.49 -8.58 5.57
N LYS A 240 -27.71 -8.64 6.16
CA LYS A 240 -27.91 -9.02 7.57
C LYS A 240 -27.61 -10.48 7.87
N ASP A 241 -27.74 -11.31 6.84
CA ASP A 241 -27.49 -12.74 6.91
C ASP A 241 -26.02 -13.04 6.60
N LYS A 242 -25.53 -14.07 7.28
CA LYS A 242 -24.18 -14.59 7.11
C LYS A 242 -24.26 -15.94 6.39
N PRO A 243 -23.60 -16.12 5.24
CA PRO A 243 -23.55 -17.42 4.57
C PRO A 243 -22.99 -18.52 5.48
N ALA A 244 -23.37 -19.77 5.22
CA ALA A 244 -22.83 -20.92 5.93
C ALA A 244 -21.30 -21.02 5.73
N GLY A 245 -20.56 -21.31 6.79
CA GLY A 245 -19.09 -21.43 6.76
C GLY A 245 -18.32 -20.10 6.81
N VAL A 246 -18.98 -18.95 6.71
CA VAL A 246 -18.33 -17.62 6.87
C VAL A 246 -18.30 -17.24 8.36
N THR A 247 -17.19 -16.70 8.88
CA THR A 247 -17.07 -16.32 10.30
C THR A 247 -17.96 -15.14 10.66
N TYR A 248 -17.94 -14.08 9.85
CA TYR A 248 -18.79 -12.89 10.00
C TYR A 248 -19.01 -12.20 8.65
N THR A 249 -20.06 -11.38 8.56
CA THR A 249 -20.17 -10.30 7.56
C THR A 249 -20.34 -8.99 8.29
N TYR A 250 -19.94 -7.87 7.68
CA TYR A 250 -20.17 -6.56 8.29
C TYR A 250 -21.66 -6.29 8.50
N GLY A 251 -22.52 -6.68 7.56
CA GLY A 251 -23.95 -6.46 7.69
C GLY A 251 -24.58 -7.25 8.83
N ASN A 252 -24.17 -8.50 9.05
CA ASN A 252 -24.61 -9.26 10.22
C ASN A 252 -24.14 -8.59 11.51
N ARG A 253 -22.90 -8.11 11.57
CA ARG A 253 -22.38 -7.44 12.76
C ARG A 253 -22.99 -6.05 12.99
N LEU A 254 -23.34 -5.30 11.96
CA LEU A 254 -23.88 -3.95 12.11
C LEU A 254 -25.39 -3.95 12.33
N MET A 255 -26.13 -4.81 11.63
CA MET A 255 -27.59 -4.77 11.55
C MET A 255 -28.30 -5.99 12.15
N ASN A 256 -27.54 -7.00 12.58
CA ASN A 256 -28.08 -8.23 13.18
C ASN A 256 -27.13 -8.78 14.26
N TYR A 257 -26.60 -7.87 15.10
CA TYR A 257 -25.52 -8.16 16.04
C TYR A 257 -25.97 -9.20 17.07
N PRO A 258 -25.26 -10.33 17.24
CA PRO A 258 -25.66 -11.36 18.18
C PRO A 258 -25.43 -10.92 19.64
N LEU A 259 -26.46 -11.04 20.47
CA LEU A 259 -26.43 -10.74 21.90
C LEU A 259 -26.24 -12.02 22.74
N PRO A 260 -25.75 -11.92 23.99
CA PRO A 260 -25.51 -13.08 24.86
C PRO A 260 -26.76 -13.91 25.18
N ASP A 261 -27.95 -13.32 25.13
CA ASP A 261 -29.23 -14.00 25.38
C ASP A 261 -29.79 -14.74 24.15
N GLY A 262 -29.04 -14.74 23.04
CA GLY A 262 -29.44 -15.38 21.78
C GLY A 262 -30.31 -14.51 20.88
N SER A 263 -30.71 -13.32 21.32
CA SER A 263 -31.37 -12.33 20.46
C SER A 263 -30.37 -11.60 19.56
N THR A 264 -30.88 -10.78 18.65
CA THR A 264 -30.05 -9.94 17.78
C THR A 264 -30.44 -8.47 17.86
N PHE A 265 -29.50 -7.60 17.49
CA PHE A 265 -29.66 -6.16 17.63
C PHE A 265 -29.20 -5.40 16.37
N ASP A 266 -30.07 -4.56 15.82
CA ASP A 266 -29.74 -3.68 14.69
C ASP A 266 -29.16 -2.36 15.22
N GLN A 267 -27.83 -2.27 15.23
CA GLN A 267 -27.13 -1.11 15.79
C GLN A 267 -27.27 0.13 14.91
N VAL A 268 -27.41 -0.05 13.59
CA VAL A 268 -27.55 1.05 12.63
C VAL A 268 -28.92 1.69 12.76
N GLU A 269 -29.99 0.89 12.77
CA GLU A 269 -31.34 1.43 12.95
C GLU A 269 -31.50 2.07 14.33
N HIS A 270 -30.95 1.45 15.37
CA HIS A 270 -30.94 2.06 16.70
C HIS A 270 -30.18 3.40 16.74
N ALA A 271 -29.05 3.51 16.02
CA ALA A 271 -28.32 4.78 15.90
C ALA A 271 -29.17 5.86 15.21
N VAL A 272 -29.90 5.52 14.14
CA VAL A 272 -30.83 6.42 13.45
C VAL A 272 -31.91 6.92 14.40
N GLU A 273 -32.63 6.02 15.09
CA GLU A 273 -33.68 6.37 16.05
C GLU A 273 -33.18 7.33 17.13
N ARG A 274 -31.97 7.09 17.64
CA ARG A 274 -31.34 7.96 18.64
C ARG A 274 -31.02 9.34 18.09
N LEU A 275 -30.50 9.43 16.88
CA LEU A 275 -30.17 10.71 16.24
C LEU A 275 -31.42 11.50 15.89
N GLN A 276 -32.52 10.83 15.49
CA GLN A 276 -33.82 11.48 15.27
C GLN A 276 -34.38 12.07 16.57
N ARG A 277 -34.31 11.31 17.69
CA ARG A 277 -34.79 11.78 18.99
C ARG A 277 -33.89 12.84 19.63
N THR A 278 -32.57 12.71 19.46
CA THR A 278 -31.58 13.59 20.09
C THR A 278 -30.39 13.77 19.14
N PRO A 279 -30.43 14.78 18.25
CA PRO A 279 -29.38 14.99 17.25
C PRO A 279 -27.97 15.15 17.82
N HIS A 280 -27.85 15.67 19.05
CA HIS A 280 -26.57 15.86 19.74
C HIS A 280 -26.11 14.64 20.58
N THR A 281 -26.73 13.47 20.38
CA THR A 281 -26.32 12.24 21.07
C THR A 281 -24.87 11.89 20.75
N ARG A 282 -24.12 11.50 21.77
CA ARG A 282 -22.74 10.98 21.65
C ARG A 282 -22.68 9.45 21.74
N ARG A 283 -23.83 8.82 21.51
CA ARG A 283 -24.07 7.40 21.78
C ARG A 283 -24.75 6.70 20.58
N ALA A 284 -24.71 7.32 19.40
CA ALA A 284 -25.03 6.68 18.15
C ALA A 284 -23.75 5.98 17.66
N ILE A 285 -23.65 4.69 17.98
CA ILE A 285 -22.43 3.90 17.85
C ILE A 285 -22.79 2.45 17.53
N ALA A 286 -21.96 1.80 16.74
CA ALA A 286 -22.03 0.37 16.46
C ALA A 286 -20.65 -0.27 16.64
N PHE A 287 -20.64 -1.53 17.05
CA PHE A 287 -19.46 -2.37 17.16
C PHE A 287 -19.62 -3.61 16.31
N THR A 288 -18.57 -3.98 15.61
CA THR A 288 -18.54 -5.21 14.81
C THR A 288 -17.78 -6.33 15.51
N TRP A 289 -16.81 -5.97 16.34
CA TRP A 289 -16.08 -6.91 17.19
C TRP A 289 -17.00 -7.46 18.29
N ASN A 290 -17.02 -8.78 18.44
CA ASN A 290 -17.68 -9.47 19.54
C ASN A 290 -16.65 -10.28 20.32
N VAL A 291 -16.36 -9.83 21.55
CA VAL A 291 -15.32 -10.43 22.41
C VAL A 291 -15.57 -11.92 22.67
N ALA A 292 -16.83 -12.36 22.75
CA ALA A 292 -17.15 -13.76 23.02
C ALA A 292 -16.68 -14.68 21.88
N THR A 293 -16.82 -14.23 20.62
CA THR A 293 -16.53 -15.04 19.43
C THR A 293 -15.18 -14.73 18.80
N ASP A 294 -14.71 -13.48 18.87
CA ASP A 294 -13.63 -12.98 18.01
C ASP A 294 -12.26 -13.00 18.68
N LYS A 295 -12.18 -13.17 20.01
CA LYS A 295 -10.92 -13.16 20.77
C LYS A 295 -9.87 -14.18 20.28
N ASP A 296 -10.33 -15.32 19.76
CA ASP A 296 -9.49 -16.42 19.26
C ASP A 296 -9.84 -16.76 17.79
N ALA A 297 -10.61 -15.91 17.11
CA ALA A 297 -11.01 -16.17 15.73
C ALA A 297 -9.79 -15.95 14.80
N PRO A 298 -9.59 -16.81 13.79
CA PRO A 298 -8.48 -16.65 12.84
C PRO A 298 -8.64 -15.37 12.00
N ASP A 299 -9.88 -15.02 11.64
CA ASP A 299 -10.19 -13.87 10.81
C ASP A 299 -11.31 -13.04 11.46
N PRO A 300 -11.00 -12.19 12.45
CA PRO A 300 -12.00 -11.35 13.10
C PRO A 300 -12.30 -10.06 12.32
N PRO A 301 -13.38 -9.32 12.63
CA PRO A 301 -13.73 -8.07 11.97
C PRO A 301 -12.59 -7.04 11.89
N CYS A 302 -12.29 -6.51 10.70
CA CYS A 302 -11.28 -5.46 10.54
C CYS A 302 -11.81 -4.09 10.95
N ILE A 303 -12.95 -3.66 10.40
CA ILE A 303 -13.73 -2.56 11.00
C ILE A 303 -14.17 -3.07 12.37
N THR A 304 -13.97 -2.30 13.43
CA THR A 304 -14.31 -2.68 14.82
C THR A 304 -15.38 -1.78 15.44
N GLN A 305 -15.43 -0.51 15.03
CA GLN A 305 -16.34 0.50 15.57
C GLN A 305 -16.76 1.48 14.48
N VAL A 306 -18.02 1.92 14.52
CA VAL A 306 -18.54 3.05 13.74
C VAL A 306 -19.31 3.99 14.66
N VAL A 307 -19.02 5.28 14.59
CA VAL A 307 -19.65 6.34 15.40
C VAL A 307 -20.29 7.37 14.48
N TRP A 308 -21.49 7.82 14.84
CA TRP A 308 -22.20 8.88 14.12
C TRP A 308 -22.46 10.09 15.02
N ASN A 309 -22.19 11.29 14.49
CA ASN A 309 -22.45 12.55 15.18
C ASN A 309 -23.10 13.56 14.23
N VAL A 310 -23.96 14.43 14.75
CA VAL A 310 -24.51 15.56 13.97
C VAL A 310 -23.90 16.86 14.44
N LYS A 311 -23.36 17.63 13.49
CA LYS A 311 -22.85 18.99 13.70
C LYS A 311 -23.29 19.86 12.52
N ASN A 312 -23.83 21.05 12.80
CA ASN A 312 -24.27 22.00 11.78
C ASN A 312 -25.18 21.38 10.70
N SER A 313 -26.17 20.59 11.14
CA SER A 313 -27.09 19.85 10.25
C SER A 313 -26.38 18.96 9.22
N LYS A 314 -25.23 18.41 9.60
CA LYS A 314 -24.45 17.44 8.82
C LYS A 314 -24.11 16.22 9.65
N LEU A 315 -24.27 15.03 9.06
CA LEU A 315 -23.92 13.75 9.66
C LEU A 315 -22.43 13.44 9.44
N TYR A 316 -21.66 13.41 10.52
CA TYR A 316 -20.30 12.89 10.53
C TYR A 316 -20.32 11.40 10.87
N GLU A 317 -19.46 10.63 10.20
CA GLU A 317 -19.25 9.20 10.49
C GLU A 317 -17.76 8.97 10.76
N THR A 318 -17.43 8.26 11.84
CA THR A 318 -16.06 7.82 12.13
C THR A 318 -16.01 6.32 12.25
N ALA A 319 -15.21 5.67 11.42
CA ALA A 319 -14.95 4.24 11.48
C ALA A 319 -13.52 3.97 11.98
N THR A 320 -13.37 3.04 12.92
CA THR A 320 -12.06 2.55 13.38
C THR A 320 -11.83 1.15 12.82
N ILE A 321 -10.65 0.94 12.23
CA ILE A 321 -10.26 -0.30 11.56
C ILE A 321 -8.95 -0.79 12.17
N ARG A 322 -8.95 -1.96 12.81
CA ARG A 322 -7.80 -2.49 13.55
C ARG A 322 -6.62 -2.88 12.64
N SER A 323 -6.94 -3.36 11.44
CA SER A 323 -6.00 -3.89 10.43
C SER A 323 -6.59 -3.63 9.07
N ASN A 324 -5.89 -2.89 8.22
CA ASN A 324 -6.44 -2.36 6.99
C ASN A 324 -5.46 -2.52 5.83
N ASP A 325 -5.76 -3.43 4.91
CA ASP A 325 -5.11 -3.46 3.60
C ASP A 325 -5.54 -2.21 2.82
N MET A 326 -4.60 -1.27 2.73
CA MET A 326 -4.84 0.05 2.18
C MET A 326 -4.90 0.06 0.65
N PHE A 327 -4.38 -0.97 -0.01
CA PHE A 327 -4.33 -1.02 -1.47
C PHE A 327 -5.57 -1.72 -2.05
N GLY A 328 -5.94 -2.89 -1.51
CA GLY A 328 -7.07 -3.67 -2.01
C GLY A 328 -8.38 -3.44 -1.26
N ALA A 329 -8.36 -3.59 0.07
CA ALA A 329 -9.58 -3.60 0.89
C ALA A 329 -10.11 -2.21 1.27
N TRP A 330 -9.23 -1.25 1.58
CA TRP A 330 -9.61 0.09 2.03
C TRP A 330 -10.56 0.80 1.05
N PRO A 331 -10.34 0.80 -0.28
CA PRO A 331 -11.27 1.42 -1.21
C PRO A 331 -12.70 0.91 -1.06
N LEU A 332 -12.88 -0.42 -0.99
CA LEU A 332 -14.19 -1.05 -0.82
C LEU A 332 -14.86 -0.62 0.49
N ASN A 333 -14.10 -0.62 1.59
CA ASN A 333 -14.56 -0.16 2.90
C ASN A 333 -14.98 1.31 2.88
N ALA A 334 -14.16 2.20 2.31
CA ALA A 334 -14.43 3.63 2.27
C ALA A 334 -15.71 3.94 1.48
N TYR A 335 -15.90 3.31 0.33
CA TYR A 335 -17.12 3.45 -0.46
C TYR A 335 -18.36 2.89 0.26
N ALA A 336 -18.25 1.74 0.93
CA ALA A 336 -19.35 1.15 1.68
C ALA A 336 -19.76 2.00 2.89
N LEU A 337 -18.79 2.49 3.67
CA LEU A 337 -19.01 3.41 4.78
C LEU A 337 -19.65 4.72 4.31
N ARG A 338 -19.13 5.32 3.22
CA ARG A 338 -19.73 6.54 2.64
C ARG A 338 -21.17 6.31 2.19
N LYS A 339 -21.47 5.15 1.60
CA LYS A 339 -22.84 4.77 1.23
C LYS A 339 -23.74 4.64 2.46
N MET A 340 -23.28 3.98 3.52
CA MET A 340 -24.03 3.86 4.78
C MET A 340 -24.31 5.24 5.40
N GLN A 341 -23.30 6.11 5.47
CA GLN A 341 -23.45 7.49 5.93
C GLN A 341 -24.52 8.24 5.15
N LYS A 342 -24.55 8.11 3.81
CA LYS A 342 -25.57 8.71 2.94
C LYS A 342 -26.98 8.22 3.26
N GLU A 343 -27.14 6.92 3.43
CA GLU A 343 -28.45 6.32 3.72
C GLU A 343 -28.97 6.81 5.09
N ILE A 344 -28.10 6.87 6.11
CA ILE A 344 -28.44 7.42 7.43
C ILE A 344 -28.76 8.91 7.33
N ALA A 345 -27.93 9.71 6.65
CA ALA A 345 -28.16 11.15 6.48
C ALA A 345 -29.50 11.44 5.78
N THR A 346 -29.85 10.61 4.79
CA THR A 346 -31.14 10.66 4.09
C THR A 346 -32.30 10.37 5.03
N LYS A 347 -32.22 9.32 5.86
CA LYS A 347 -33.23 9.00 6.89
C LYS A 347 -33.39 10.12 7.94
N LEU A 348 -32.34 10.89 8.19
CA LEU A 348 -32.33 12.01 9.12
C LEU A 348 -32.74 13.35 8.48
N GLY A 349 -32.80 13.44 7.15
CA GLY A 349 -33.09 14.69 6.44
C GLY A 349 -32.01 15.76 6.59
N ILE A 350 -30.74 15.36 6.75
CA ILE A 350 -29.60 16.28 6.98
C ILE A 350 -28.49 16.08 5.94
N GLY A 351 -27.56 17.03 5.85
CA GLY A 351 -26.44 16.97 4.92
C GLY A 351 -25.35 15.96 5.32
N LEU A 352 -24.41 15.73 4.41
CA LEU A 352 -23.19 14.96 4.71
C LEU A 352 -22.15 15.84 5.39
N GLY A 353 -21.61 15.32 6.49
CA GLY A 353 -20.33 15.75 7.04
C GLY A 353 -19.19 14.89 6.51
N ASP A 354 -18.04 15.03 7.15
CA ASP A 354 -16.86 14.23 6.79
C ASP A 354 -17.08 12.76 7.18
N LEU A 355 -16.57 11.85 6.35
CA LEU A 355 -16.34 10.46 6.75
C LEU A 355 -14.88 10.36 7.20
N ILE A 356 -14.65 9.91 8.43
CA ILE A 356 -13.33 9.74 9.02
C ILE A 356 -13.06 8.24 9.17
N ILE A 357 -11.93 7.76 8.64
CA ILE A 357 -11.50 6.37 8.78
C ILE A 357 -10.15 6.37 9.49
N ILE A 358 -10.12 5.81 10.69
CA ILE A 358 -8.90 5.66 11.50
C ILE A 358 -8.45 4.21 11.36
N SER A 359 -7.26 4.01 10.79
CA SER A 359 -6.69 2.67 10.57
C SER A 359 -5.53 2.45 11.53
N ASN A 360 -5.71 1.59 12.54
CA ASN A 360 -4.70 1.37 13.57
C ASN A 360 -3.44 0.70 13.00
N SER A 361 -3.61 -0.24 12.08
CA SER A 361 -2.55 -0.81 11.24
C SER A 361 -2.94 -0.59 9.78
N ALA A 362 -2.45 0.51 9.20
CA ALA A 362 -2.60 0.81 7.79
C ALA A 362 -1.42 0.22 7.02
N HIS A 363 -1.66 -0.77 6.15
CA HIS A 363 -0.57 -1.48 5.50
C HIS A 363 -0.79 -1.75 4.01
N ILE A 364 0.32 -1.95 3.30
CA ILE A 364 0.35 -2.43 1.92
C ILE A 364 1.29 -3.63 1.86
N TYR A 365 0.78 -4.76 1.38
CA TYR A 365 1.55 -5.99 1.21
C TYR A 365 2.58 -5.87 0.07
N GLU A 366 3.68 -6.61 0.18
CA GLU A 366 4.78 -6.57 -0.79
C GLU A 366 4.35 -6.88 -2.23
N ASN A 367 3.33 -7.70 -2.38
CA ASN A 367 2.75 -8.06 -3.67
C ASN A 367 2.23 -6.83 -4.45
N ASP A 368 1.81 -5.79 -3.73
CA ASP A 368 1.19 -4.60 -4.30
C ASP A 368 2.18 -3.43 -4.45
N TRP A 369 3.39 -3.50 -3.87
CA TRP A 369 4.35 -2.39 -3.87
C TRP A 369 4.73 -1.90 -5.27
N ARG A 370 4.90 -2.83 -6.21
CA ARG A 370 5.25 -2.48 -7.59
C ARG A 370 4.10 -1.73 -8.27
N GLU A 371 2.88 -2.22 -8.12
CA GLU A 371 1.70 -1.60 -8.73
C GLU A 371 1.40 -0.24 -8.10
N ALA A 372 1.51 -0.15 -6.77
CA ALA A 372 1.43 1.11 -6.02
C ALA A 372 2.42 2.13 -6.58
N LYS A 373 3.70 1.76 -6.77
CA LYS A 373 4.71 2.65 -7.35
C LYS A 373 4.34 3.13 -8.75
N VAL A 374 3.90 2.23 -9.63
CA VAL A 374 3.49 2.59 -11.01
C VAL A 374 2.29 3.55 -10.99
N ILE A 375 1.30 3.32 -10.14
CA ILE A 375 0.13 4.19 -10.00
C ILE A 375 0.56 5.58 -9.49
N LEU A 376 1.40 5.63 -8.45
CA LEU A 376 1.91 6.88 -7.89
C LEU A 376 2.70 7.67 -8.94
N ASP A 377 3.65 7.04 -9.63
CA ASP A 377 4.48 7.71 -10.64
C ASP A 377 3.64 8.31 -11.78
N LYS A 378 2.55 7.65 -12.16
CA LYS A 378 1.66 8.11 -13.25
C LYS A 378 0.62 9.14 -12.79
N HIS A 379 0.13 9.03 -11.57
CA HIS A 379 -1.09 9.74 -11.13
C HIS A 379 -0.90 10.66 -9.92
N TYR A 380 0.27 10.67 -9.28
CA TYR A 380 0.51 11.43 -8.05
C TYR A 380 1.85 12.16 -8.05
N THR A 381 2.96 11.45 -8.29
CA THR A 381 4.32 12.00 -8.26
C THR A 381 4.51 13.11 -9.30
N GLY A 382 5.14 14.22 -8.89
CA GLY A 382 5.47 15.33 -9.78
C GLY A 382 4.28 16.24 -10.15
N LYS A 383 3.08 15.96 -9.65
CA LYS A 383 1.96 16.90 -9.79
C LYS A 383 2.18 18.12 -8.90
N VAL A 384 1.91 19.29 -9.47
CA VAL A 384 1.91 20.56 -8.73
C VAL A 384 0.77 20.52 -7.73
N VAL A 385 1.06 20.82 -6.47
CA VAL A 385 0.02 20.99 -5.44
C VAL A 385 -0.73 22.27 -5.78
N GLU A 386 -2.00 22.13 -6.15
CA GLU A 386 -2.89 23.27 -6.32
C GLU A 386 -3.12 23.94 -4.97
N PHE A 387 -3.09 25.27 -4.94
CA PHE A 387 -3.41 26.02 -3.74
C PHE A 387 -4.83 25.69 -3.27
N LYS A 388 -4.95 25.27 -2.01
CA LYS A 388 -6.22 25.00 -1.36
C LYS A 388 -6.45 26.03 -0.28
N GLN A 389 -7.59 26.70 -0.38
CA GLN A 389 -8.08 27.59 0.66
C GLN A 389 -8.16 26.86 2.01
N ASP A 390 -7.51 27.41 3.02
CA ASP A 390 -7.54 26.86 4.38
C ASP A 390 -8.92 27.02 5.01
N ARG A 391 -9.38 25.95 5.67
CA ARG A 391 -10.69 25.90 6.34
C ARG A 391 -10.80 26.93 7.47
N ASN A 392 -9.69 27.31 8.08
CA ASN A 392 -9.68 28.24 9.20
C ASN A 392 -9.95 29.68 8.74
N GLY A 393 -9.59 30.03 7.50
CA GLY A 393 -9.65 31.39 6.99
C GLY A 393 -8.45 31.76 6.12
N TYR A 394 -8.29 33.03 5.82
CA TYR A 394 -7.17 33.58 5.05
C TYR A 394 -6.59 34.84 5.68
N PHE A 395 -5.41 35.22 5.20
CA PHE A 395 -4.68 36.39 5.66
C PHE A 395 -4.71 37.49 4.61
N ILE A 396 -4.97 38.71 5.05
CA ILE A 396 -4.74 39.93 4.28
C ILE A 396 -3.45 40.57 4.80
N VAL A 397 -2.52 40.82 3.89
CA VAL A 397 -1.23 41.46 4.19
C VAL A 397 -1.23 42.87 3.59
N SER A 398 -0.82 43.85 4.38
CA SER A 398 -0.62 45.23 3.93
C SER A 398 0.66 45.81 4.55
N VAL A 399 1.15 46.90 3.97
CA VAL A 399 2.23 47.72 4.55
C VAL A 399 1.65 49.09 4.85
N GLU A 400 1.58 49.45 6.13
CA GLU A 400 0.93 50.65 6.63
C GLU A 400 1.84 51.34 7.65
N ASN A 401 2.05 52.65 7.52
CA ASN A 401 2.78 53.47 8.50
C ASN A 401 4.17 52.93 8.91
N GLY A 402 4.89 52.31 7.97
CA GLY A 402 6.21 51.74 8.24
C GLY A 402 6.21 50.36 8.91
N GLU A 403 5.05 49.69 8.98
CA GLU A 403 4.91 48.33 9.48
C GLU A 403 4.20 47.42 8.48
N ILE A 404 4.50 46.13 8.54
CA ILE A 404 3.71 45.07 7.92
C ILE A 404 2.52 44.80 8.85
N VAL A 405 1.32 44.79 8.30
CA VAL A 405 0.07 44.48 9.00
C VAL A 405 -0.53 43.23 8.38
N VAL A 406 -0.87 42.25 9.21
CA VAL A 406 -1.53 41.01 8.79
C VAL A 406 -2.82 40.85 9.55
N LYS A 407 -3.93 40.72 8.82
CA LYS A 407 -5.26 40.48 9.39
C LYS A 407 -5.73 39.10 8.99
N PHE A 408 -6.30 38.35 9.93
CA PHE A 408 -6.91 37.06 9.66
C PHE A 408 -8.43 37.20 9.52
N LEU A 409 -8.98 36.68 8.43
CA LEU A 409 -10.40 36.74 8.10
C LEU A 409 -10.96 35.32 8.00
N THR A 410 -12.24 35.16 8.34
CA THR A 410 -12.98 33.92 8.05
C THR A 410 -13.13 33.72 6.54
N ASN A 411 -13.50 32.51 6.11
CA ASN A 411 -13.75 32.24 4.68
C ASN A 411 -14.96 33.00 4.12
N GLU A 412 -15.86 33.50 4.97
CA GLU A 412 -16.93 34.44 4.62
C GLU A 412 -16.47 35.91 4.55
N GLY A 413 -15.18 36.18 4.76
CA GLY A 413 -14.61 37.53 4.71
C GLY A 413 -14.83 38.37 5.97
N MET A 414 -15.19 37.74 7.10
CA MET A 414 -15.40 38.46 8.35
C MET A 414 -14.05 38.64 9.08
N PRO A 415 -13.72 39.86 9.54
CA PRO A 415 -12.50 40.08 10.32
C PRO A 415 -12.57 39.36 11.66
N THR A 416 -11.45 38.77 12.07
CA THR A 416 -11.28 38.17 13.41
C THR A 416 -10.54 39.12 14.35
N GLU A 417 -10.38 38.75 15.62
CA GLU A 417 -9.55 39.48 16.58
C GLU A 417 -8.04 39.36 16.31
N HIS A 418 -7.65 38.49 15.37
CA HIS A 418 -6.24 38.23 15.08
C HIS A 418 -5.68 39.24 14.07
N GLU A 419 -4.94 40.19 14.60
CA GLU A 419 -4.11 41.13 13.85
C GLU A 419 -2.66 41.06 14.32
N PHE A 420 -1.73 40.98 13.37
CA PHE A 420 -0.30 40.93 13.64
C PHE A 420 0.39 42.11 12.97
N ARG A 421 1.25 42.79 13.72
CA ARG A 421 2.04 43.93 13.25
C ARG A 421 3.51 43.74 13.54
N GLY A 422 4.36 44.30 12.67
CA GLY A 422 5.79 44.43 12.91
C GLY A 422 6.58 44.76 11.64
N THR A 423 7.90 44.88 11.77
CA THR A 423 8.79 45.25 10.65
C THR A 423 9.59 44.08 10.07
N LYS A 424 9.50 42.89 10.69
CA LYS A 424 10.22 41.67 10.27
C LYS A 424 9.24 40.54 10.02
N ALA A 425 9.28 39.95 8.82
CA ALA A 425 8.47 38.81 8.43
C ALA A 425 8.61 37.65 9.42
N GLN A 426 9.84 37.38 9.86
CA GLN A 426 10.15 36.30 10.79
C GLN A 426 9.40 36.39 12.11
N THR A 427 9.33 37.58 12.70
CA THR A 427 8.62 37.78 13.97
C THR A 427 7.12 37.61 13.78
N ILE A 428 6.58 38.07 12.65
CA ILE A 428 5.15 37.99 12.35
C ILE A 428 4.73 36.54 12.11
N TYR A 429 5.39 35.80 11.20
CA TYR A 429 4.97 34.42 10.91
C TYR A 429 5.11 33.52 12.14
N ARG A 430 6.10 33.73 13.02
CA ARG A 430 6.21 32.96 14.29
C ARG A 430 5.02 33.19 15.21
N ARG A 431 4.49 34.42 15.27
CA ARG A 431 3.27 34.74 16.04
C ARG A 431 2.03 34.14 15.40
N ILE A 432 1.95 34.12 14.07
CA ILE A 432 0.87 33.44 13.32
C ILE A 432 0.89 31.93 13.61
N LEU A 433 2.08 31.31 13.54
CA LEU A 433 2.25 29.89 13.89
C LEU A 433 1.84 29.59 15.33
N HIS A 434 2.25 30.45 16.28
CA HIS A 434 1.85 30.31 17.68
C HIS A 434 0.33 30.46 17.89
N ALA A 435 -0.33 31.30 17.11
CA ALA A 435 -1.79 31.44 17.13
C ALA A 435 -2.53 30.23 16.53
N ASN A 436 -1.80 29.28 15.91
CA ASN A 436 -2.33 28.04 15.34
C ASN A 436 -3.49 28.26 14.34
N LEU A 437 -3.38 29.33 13.54
CA LEU A 437 -4.41 29.74 12.58
C LEU A 437 -4.30 29.01 11.24
N ILE A 438 -3.17 28.38 10.95
CA ILE A 438 -2.89 27.68 9.69
C ILE A 438 -3.07 26.17 9.89
N SER A 439 -3.96 25.56 9.11
CA SER A 439 -4.20 24.12 9.09
C SER A 439 -3.58 23.40 7.88
N LEU A 440 -3.19 24.14 6.83
CA LEU A 440 -2.58 23.63 5.60
C LEU A 440 -1.16 24.17 5.37
N MET A 441 -0.24 23.28 4.96
CA MET A 441 1.15 23.66 4.69
C MET A 441 1.28 24.64 3.52
N ASP A 442 0.41 24.55 2.51
CA ASP A 442 0.42 25.46 1.36
C ASP A 442 0.12 26.90 1.79
N HIS A 443 -0.81 27.11 2.73
CA HIS A 443 -1.07 28.41 3.34
C HIS A 443 0.13 28.91 4.17
N ALA A 444 0.86 28.02 4.85
CA ALA A 444 2.08 28.39 5.57
C ALA A 444 3.19 28.86 4.59
N ALA A 445 3.32 28.19 3.45
CA ALA A 445 4.24 28.59 2.39
C ALA A 445 3.84 29.94 1.78
N TYR A 446 2.56 30.10 1.41
CA TYR A 446 2.01 31.34 0.85
C TYR A 446 2.20 32.53 1.80
N ILE A 447 1.80 32.43 3.07
CA ILE A 447 1.95 33.56 4.00
C ILE A 447 3.42 33.89 4.27
N GLY A 448 4.30 32.89 4.30
CA GLY A 448 5.74 33.10 4.40
C GLY A 448 6.30 33.88 3.21
N HIS A 449 5.85 33.55 2.00
CA HIS A 449 6.20 34.24 0.77
C HIS A 449 5.72 35.70 0.78
N GLU A 450 4.44 35.94 1.07
CA GLU A 450 3.86 37.28 1.10
C GLU A 450 4.50 38.17 2.17
N LEU A 451 4.79 37.62 3.34
CA LEU A 451 5.49 38.35 4.40
C LEU A 451 6.92 38.74 4.00
N ALA A 452 7.64 37.86 3.29
CA ALA A 452 8.96 38.18 2.78
C ALA A 452 8.92 39.30 1.73
N ARG A 453 7.94 39.27 0.82
CA ARG A 453 7.70 40.34 -0.16
C ARG A 453 7.36 41.67 0.52
N ALA A 454 6.48 41.64 1.53
CA ALA A 454 6.12 42.82 2.31
C ALA A 454 7.32 43.41 3.07
N GLU A 455 8.18 42.57 3.66
CA GLU A 455 9.41 43.04 4.33
C GLU A 455 10.41 43.66 3.35
N ILE A 456 10.57 43.09 2.15
CA ILE A 456 11.40 43.67 1.11
C ILE A 456 10.86 45.05 0.72
N ALA A 457 9.56 45.14 0.42
CA ALA A 457 8.91 46.39 0.02
C ALA A 457 9.05 47.48 1.09
N LEU A 458 8.87 47.11 2.37
CA LEU A 458 9.06 48.01 3.50
C LEU A 458 10.50 48.55 3.58
N LYS A 459 11.52 47.69 3.35
CA LYS A 459 12.93 48.10 3.40
C LYS A 459 13.36 48.93 2.20
N SER A 460 12.83 48.64 1.01
CA SER A 460 13.14 49.38 -0.23
C SER A 460 12.31 50.64 -0.39
N GLY A 461 11.28 50.85 0.44
CA GLY A 461 10.34 51.96 0.29
C GLY A 461 9.46 51.84 -0.96
N THR A 462 9.28 50.63 -1.49
CA THR A 462 8.44 50.36 -2.67
C THR A 462 7.02 49.99 -2.26
N HIS A 463 6.06 50.15 -3.16
CA HIS A 463 4.68 49.74 -2.91
C HIS A 463 4.58 48.21 -2.83
N PHE A 464 3.82 47.72 -1.85
CA PHE A 464 3.50 46.30 -1.71
C PHE A 464 2.07 46.03 -2.20
N THR A 465 1.92 45.01 -3.02
CA THR A 465 0.63 44.47 -3.43
C THR A 465 0.63 42.96 -3.17
N GLN A 466 -0.30 42.52 -2.32
CA GLN A 466 -0.50 41.10 -2.03
C GLN A 466 -0.92 40.39 -3.32
N GLU A 467 -0.35 39.21 -3.57
CA GLU A 467 -0.75 38.38 -4.71
C GLU A 467 -1.99 37.54 -4.39
N GLU A 468 -2.85 37.33 -5.39
CA GLU A 468 -3.91 36.33 -5.29
C GLU A 468 -3.26 34.94 -5.19
N ALA A 469 -3.83 34.09 -4.34
CA ALA A 469 -3.26 32.80 -3.98
C ALA A 469 -3.60 31.69 -4.98
#